data_AF-U1G9Q1-F1
#
_entry.id   AF-U1G9Q1-F1
#
_cell.length_a   1.000
_cell.length_b   1.000
_cell.length_c   1.000
_cell.angle_alpha   90.00
_cell.angle_beta   90.00
_cell.angle_gamma   90.00
#
_symmetry.space_group_name_H-M   'P 1'
#
loop_
_entity.id
_entity.type
_entity.pdbx_description
1 polymer ?
#
loop_
_entity_poly.entity_id
_entity_poly.type
_entity_poly.pdbx_seq_one_letter_code
_entity_poly.pdbx_strand_id
1 'polypeptide(L)'
;SEYTLGQEISADVFADADIVDVTGTSKGKGTAGVMKRHGFGGLRATHGVHRKHRSPGSIGGCSTPGKVLKGMRMAGRMGAERVTVQNLKVHSVDAERGLILVRGAVPGPKGSLVVVRSAAKKAAKNGDAA
;
A
#
# COMPACT_ATOMS: atom_id res chain seq x y z
N SER A 1 -5.02 2.15 -27.97
CA SER A 1 -3.73 1.68 -28.49
C SER A 1 -3.94 0.28 -29.00
N GLU A 2 -3.89 0.10 -30.32
CA GLU A 2 -3.99 -1.20 -30.96
C GLU A 2 -2.64 -1.92 -30.79
N TYR A 3 -2.63 -3.02 -30.05
CA TYR A 3 -1.45 -3.89 -29.89
C TYR A 3 -1.68 -5.16 -30.71
N THR A 4 -0.63 -5.65 -31.37
CA THR A 4 -0.70 -6.92 -32.11
C THR A 4 -0.35 -8.11 -31.20
N LEU A 5 -0.90 -9.29 -31.49
CA LEU A 5 -0.60 -10.50 -30.73
C LEU A 5 0.86 -10.90 -30.94
N GLY A 6 1.58 -11.15 -29.85
CA GLY A 6 3.01 -11.48 -29.87
C GLY A 6 3.94 -10.27 -29.86
N GLN A 7 3.40 -9.04 -29.79
CA GLN A 7 4.22 -7.84 -29.65
C GLN A 7 4.92 -7.82 -28.29
N GLU A 8 6.24 -7.65 -28.31
CA GLU A 8 7.05 -7.41 -27.12
C GLU A 8 6.90 -5.96 -26.66
N ILE A 9 6.75 -5.77 -25.35
CA ILE A 9 6.61 -4.45 -24.73
C ILE A 9 7.91 -4.15 -24.00
N SER A 10 8.72 -3.25 -24.56
CA SER A 10 9.95 -2.77 -23.93
C SER A 10 9.68 -1.70 -22.87
N ALA A 11 10.73 -1.34 -22.12
CA ALA A 11 10.66 -0.28 -21.12
C ALA A 11 10.38 1.12 -21.71
N ASP A 12 10.53 1.29 -23.03
CA ASP A 12 10.34 2.54 -23.80
C ASP A 12 8.91 3.07 -23.78
N VAL A 13 7.95 2.28 -23.30
CA VAL A 13 6.55 2.71 -23.16
C VAL A 13 6.41 3.83 -22.13
N PHE A 14 7.38 4.00 -21.24
CA PHE A 14 7.41 5.09 -20.26
C PHE A 14 8.51 6.09 -20.61
N ALA A 15 8.19 7.38 -20.49
CA ALA A 15 9.17 8.45 -20.64
C ALA A 15 9.72 8.90 -19.28
N ASP A 16 10.88 9.55 -19.32
CA ASP A 16 11.43 10.21 -18.15
C ASP A 16 10.44 11.25 -17.60
N ALA A 17 10.34 11.33 -16.27
CA ALA A 17 9.42 12.19 -15.53
C ALA A 17 7.91 11.85 -15.65
N ASP A 18 7.54 10.72 -16.26
CA ASP A 18 6.16 10.25 -16.23
C ASP A 18 5.67 9.94 -14.80
N ILE A 19 4.36 10.10 -14.61
CA ILE A 19 3.67 9.75 -13.37
C ILE A 19 2.94 8.43 -13.58
N VAL A 20 3.28 7.44 -12.75
CA VAL A 20 2.80 6.06 -12.84
C VAL A 20 2.18 5.58 -11.52
N ASP A 21 1.26 4.63 -11.64
CA ASP A 21 0.70 3.90 -10.50
C ASP A 21 1.29 2.48 -10.50
N VAL A 22 1.93 2.09 -9.39
CA VAL A 22 2.55 0.77 -9.25
C VAL A 22 1.69 -0.08 -8.32
N THR A 23 1.20 -1.20 -8.85
CA THR A 23 0.40 -2.17 -8.11
C THR A 23 1.20 -3.43 -7.85
N GLY A 24 1.17 -3.94 -6.62
CA GLY A 24 1.88 -5.16 -6.26
C GLY A 24 1.30 -5.80 -5.00
N THR A 25 1.80 -6.99 -4.67
CA THR A 25 1.41 -7.70 -3.46
C THR A 25 2.31 -7.28 -2.30
N SER A 26 1.73 -6.68 -1.27
CA SER A 26 2.45 -6.23 -0.08
C SER A 26 3.13 -7.38 0.67
N LYS A 27 4.26 -7.09 1.34
CA LYS A 27 4.96 -8.07 2.18
C LYS A 27 4.04 -8.60 3.29
N GLY A 28 3.88 -9.91 3.37
CA GLY A 28 3.12 -10.58 4.44
C GLY A 28 3.78 -10.41 5.80
N LYS A 29 2.96 -10.23 6.85
CA LYS A 29 3.40 -10.06 8.24
C LYS A 29 2.78 -11.08 9.21
N GLY A 30 2.10 -12.11 8.69
CA GLY A 30 1.40 -13.14 9.46
C GLY A 30 0.19 -12.58 10.23
N THR A 31 -0.15 -13.21 11.35
CA THR A 31 -1.17 -12.71 12.28
C THR A 31 -0.61 -11.54 13.08
N ALA A 32 -1.13 -10.34 12.83
CA ALA A 32 -0.75 -9.13 13.51
C ALA A 32 -1.79 -8.76 14.60
N GLY A 33 -1.30 -8.38 15.77
CA GLY A 33 -2.12 -7.78 16.82
C GLY A 33 -2.64 -6.39 16.45
N VAL A 34 -3.60 -5.89 17.22
CA VAL A 34 -4.31 -4.63 16.93
C VAL A 34 -3.40 -3.40 16.86
N MET A 35 -2.34 -3.34 17.66
CA MET A 35 -1.38 -2.23 17.62
C MET A 35 -0.61 -2.20 16.29
N LYS A 36 -0.10 -3.34 15.83
CA LYS A 36 0.67 -3.43 14.58
C LYS A 36 -0.21 -3.31 13.33
N ARG A 37 -1.42 -3.89 13.38
CA ARG A 37 -2.35 -3.91 12.23
C ARG A 37 -3.08 -2.60 12.04
N HIS A 38 -3.50 -1.95 13.13
CA HIS A 38 -4.42 -0.82 13.10
C HIS A 38 -3.89 0.44 13.78
N GLY A 39 -2.70 0.42 14.38
CA GLY A 39 -2.10 1.58 15.04
C GLY A 39 -2.72 1.93 16.40
N PHE A 40 -3.32 0.95 17.10
CA PHE A 40 -3.93 1.19 18.41
C PHE A 40 -2.89 1.58 19.47
N GLY A 41 -3.25 2.50 20.37
CA GLY A 41 -2.36 3.03 21.42
C GLY A 41 -2.09 2.10 22.61
N GLY A 42 -2.93 1.08 22.83
CA GLY A 42 -2.82 0.18 23.98
C GLY A 42 -3.24 0.84 25.30
N LEU A 43 -2.88 0.20 26.42
CA LEU A 43 -3.16 0.68 27.78
C LEU A 43 -1.85 1.08 28.49
N ARG A 44 -1.99 1.77 29.63
CA ARG A 44 -0.86 2.14 30.50
C ARG A 44 -0.05 0.90 30.92
N ALA A 45 1.23 1.10 31.20
CA ALA A 45 2.12 0.00 31.54
C ALA A 45 2.33 -0.24 33.05
N THR A 46 2.41 0.83 33.82
CA THR A 46 2.90 0.79 35.22
C THR A 46 1.79 0.95 36.25
N HIS A 47 0.75 1.73 35.97
CA HIS A 47 -0.30 2.06 36.95
C HIS A 47 -1.48 1.06 36.91
N GLY A 48 -1.30 -0.11 37.52
CA GLY A 48 -2.40 -1.03 37.87
C GLY A 48 -3.01 -1.83 36.69
N VAL A 49 -2.45 -1.74 35.49
CA VAL A 49 -2.96 -2.49 34.33
C VAL A 49 -2.55 -3.96 34.42
N HIS A 50 -3.53 -4.82 34.66
CA HIS A 50 -3.30 -6.25 34.83
C HIS A 50 -3.16 -6.97 33.47
N ARG A 51 -1.92 -7.05 32.95
CA ARG A 51 -1.52 -7.82 31.74
C ARG A 51 -2.30 -7.49 30.46
N LYS A 52 -2.81 -6.26 30.33
CA LYS A 52 -3.64 -5.81 29.19
C LYS A 52 -3.00 -4.69 28.35
N HIS A 53 -1.71 -4.45 28.53
CA HIS A 53 -0.91 -3.39 27.92
C HIS A 53 -1.14 -3.20 26.41
N ARG A 54 -1.31 -4.32 25.67
CA ARG A 54 -1.47 -4.34 24.20
C ARG A 54 -2.87 -4.76 23.74
N SER A 55 -3.84 -4.75 24.65
CA SER A 55 -5.22 -5.13 24.36
C SER A 55 -5.95 -4.03 23.56
N PRO A 56 -7.01 -4.39 22.79
CA PRO A 56 -7.76 -3.42 21.98
C PRO A 56 -8.62 -2.43 22.77
N GLY A 57 -8.81 -2.64 24.08
CA GLY A 57 -9.83 -1.92 24.85
C GLY A 57 -11.23 -2.50 24.63
N SER A 58 -12.25 -1.66 24.73
CA SER A 58 -13.64 -2.08 24.48
C SER A 58 -13.89 -2.35 22.99
N ILE A 59 -14.71 -3.35 22.70
CA ILE A 59 -15.05 -3.79 21.34
C ILE A 59 -16.50 -3.43 20.94
N GLY A 60 -17.24 -2.74 21.82
CA GLY A 60 -18.63 -2.38 21.57
C GLY A 60 -19.30 -1.68 22.77
N GLY A 61 -20.56 -1.29 22.55
CA GLY A 61 -21.45 -0.78 23.59
C GLY A 61 -22.28 -1.89 24.25
N CYS A 62 -22.86 -1.61 25.42
CA CYS A 62 -23.68 -2.55 26.18
C CYS A 62 -25.09 -2.73 25.56
N SER A 63 -26.06 -1.88 25.92
CA SER A 63 -27.48 -2.10 25.58
C SER A 63 -27.84 -1.86 24.11
N THR A 64 -27.24 -0.85 23.48
CA THR A 64 -27.41 -0.57 22.05
C THR A 64 -26.01 -0.45 21.46
N PRO A 65 -25.59 -1.26 20.47
CA PRO A 65 -26.33 -2.22 19.63
C PRO A 65 -26.37 -3.69 20.12
N GLY A 66 -25.91 -4.02 21.33
CA GLY A 66 -25.97 -5.40 21.88
C GLY A 66 -25.11 -6.44 21.15
N LYS A 67 -24.25 -6.01 20.23
CA LYS A 67 -23.34 -6.86 19.44
C LYS A 67 -22.11 -6.09 19.00
N VAL A 68 -21.07 -6.81 18.58
CA VAL A 68 -19.92 -6.20 17.90
C VAL A 68 -20.32 -5.82 16.48
N LEU A 69 -20.05 -4.56 16.09
CA LEU A 69 -20.35 -4.07 14.75
C LEU A 69 -19.48 -4.76 13.69
N LYS A 70 -20.06 -5.00 12.50
CA LYS A 70 -19.29 -5.51 11.35
C LYS A 70 -18.22 -4.49 10.96
N GLY A 71 -17.03 -4.99 10.62
CA GLY A 71 -15.87 -4.13 10.31
C GLY A 71 -15.10 -3.64 11.54
N MET A 72 -15.47 -4.07 12.76
CA MET A 72 -14.69 -3.75 13.96
C MET A 72 -13.23 -4.16 13.81
N ARG A 73 -12.32 -3.22 14.11
CA ARG A 73 -10.89 -3.38 13.91
C ARG A 73 -10.30 -4.33 14.95
N MET A 74 -9.96 -5.54 14.52
CA MET A 74 -9.43 -6.60 15.38
C MET A 74 -8.10 -7.15 14.86
N ALA A 75 -7.44 -7.97 15.68
CA ALA A 75 -6.25 -8.72 15.28
C ALA A 75 -6.57 -9.66 14.10
N GLY A 76 -5.56 -9.97 13.30
CA GLY A 76 -5.74 -10.86 12.14
C GLY A 76 -4.58 -10.81 11.18
N ARG A 77 -4.71 -11.50 10.03
CA ARG A 77 -3.69 -11.50 8.98
C ARG A 77 -3.43 -10.08 8.48
N MET A 78 -2.16 -9.73 8.31
CA MET A 78 -1.71 -8.44 7.79
C MET A 78 -0.72 -8.62 6.64
N GLY A 79 -0.89 -7.83 5.58
CA GLY A 79 -0.09 -7.91 4.35
C GLY A 79 -0.48 -9.09 3.47
N ALA A 80 0.30 -9.36 2.42
CA ALA A 80 -0.07 -10.27 1.33
C ALA A 80 -1.38 -9.85 0.61
N GLU A 81 -1.65 -8.54 0.63
CA GLU A 81 -2.80 -7.92 -0.04
C GLU A 81 -2.29 -7.09 -1.23
N ARG A 82 -3.13 -6.95 -2.25
CA ARG A 82 -2.84 -6.11 -3.42
C ARG A 82 -2.93 -4.64 -3.05
N VAL A 83 -1.83 -3.91 -3.19
CA VAL A 83 -1.73 -2.48 -2.88
C VAL A 83 -1.28 -1.74 -4.12
N THR A 84 -1.90 -0.59 -4.39
CA THR A 84 -1.47 0.35 -5.42
C THR A 84 -0.87 1.58 -4.75
N VAL A 85 0.39 1.87 -5.04
CA VAL A 85 1.00 3.15 -4.69
C VAL A 85 0.83 4.06 -5.90
N GLN A 86 0.13 5.18 -5.68
CA GLN A 86 -0.23 6.10 -6.75
C GLN A 86 0.78 7.23 -6.88
N ASN A 87 0.82 7.86 -8.07
CA ASN A 87 1.58 9.07 -8.34
C ASN A 87 3.09 8.95 -8.09
N LEU A 88 3.68 7.83 -8.49
CA LEU A 88 5.12 7.65 -8.45
C LEU A 88 5.76 8.27 -9.69
N LYS A 89 6.86 8.99 -9.51
CA LYS A 89 7.60 9.63 -10.62
C LYS A 89 8.63 8.67 -11.19
N VAL A 90 8.64 8.48 -12.49
CA VAL A 90 9.73 7.80 -13.21
C VAL A 90 10.94 8.74 -13.24
N HIS A 91 12.06 8.29 -12.69
CA HIS A 91 13.30 9.06 -12.64
C HIS A 91 14.10 8.91 -13.93
N SER A 92 14.29 7.67 -14.38
CA SER A 92 15.04 7.35 -15.59
C SER A 92 14.64 5.98 -16.13
N VAL A 93 14.62 5.83 -17.45
CA VAL A 93 14.41 4.56 -18.14
C VAL A 93 15.69 4.12 -18.84
N ASP A 94 16.08 2.86 -18.63
CA ASP A 94 17.19 2.21 -19.34
C ASP A 94 16.62 1.07 -20.18
N ALA A 95 16.41 1.35 -21.46
CA ALA A 95 15.80 0.44 -22.42
C ALA A 95 16.70 -0.77 -22.75
N GLU A 96 18.02 -0.55 -22.82
CA GLU A 96 19.00 -1.59 -23.13
C GLU A 96 19.02 -2.68 -22.06
N ARG A 97 18.87 -2.29 -20.79
CA ARG A 97 18.82 -3.21 -19.65
C ARG A 97 17.40 -3.60 -19.25
N GLY A 98 16.37 -3.00 -19.85
CA GLY A 98 14.96 -3.21 -19.50
C GLY A 98 14.61 -2.75 -18.08
N LEU A 99 15.23 -1.68 -17.58
CA LEU A 99 15.07 -1.17 -16.22
C LEU A 99 14.30 0.15 -16.19
N ILE A 100 13.39 0.28 -15.22
CA ILE A 100 12.67 1.52 -14.94
C ILE A 100 12.98 1.94 -13.51
N LEU A 101 13.60 3.12 -13.35
CA LEU A 101 13.89 3.68 -12.05
C LEU A 101 12.70 4.53 -11.60
N VAL A 102 12.05 4.10 -10.52
CA VAL A 102 10.88 4.79 -9.95
C VAL A 102 11.26 5.45 -8.64
N ARG A 103 10.94 6.73 -8.49
CA ARG A 103 11.11 7.47 -7.24
C ARG A 103 9.99 7.12 -6.27
N GLY A 104 10.29 6.28 -5.29
CA GLY A 104 9.40 5.99 -4.17
C GLY A 104 9.43 4.53 -3.73
N ALA A 105 8.48 4.15 -2.88
CA ALA A 105 8.36 2.78 -2.38
C ALA A 105 7.43 1.95 -3.27
N VAL A 106 7.92 0.79 -3.68
CA VAL A 106 7.15 -0.21 -4.44
C VAL A 106 6.60 -1.28 -3.50
N PRO A 107 5.30 -1.66 -3.63
CA PRO A 107 4.71 -2.67 -2.78
C PRO A 107 5.25 -4.07 -3.11
N GLY A 108 5.91 -4.70 -2.12
CA GLY A 108 6.31 -6.11 -2.20
C GLY A 108 7.76 -6.36 -1.77
N PRO A 109 8.17 -7.64 -1.68
CA PRO A 109 9.58 -8.01 -1.54
C PRO A 109 10.37 -7.82 -2.84
N LYS A 110 11.70 -7.83 -2.74
CA LYS A 110 12.56 -7.82 -3.93
C LYS A 110 12.25 -9.04 -4.78
N GLY A 111 12.17 -8.88 -6.10
CA GLY A 111 11.85 -9.96 -7.05
C GLY A 111 10.36 -10.32 -7.16
N SER A 112 9.45 -9.59 -6.51
CA SER A 112 8.02 -9.81 -6.72
C SER A 112 7.53 -9.18 -8.03
N LEU A 113 6.52 -9.79 -8.64
CA LEU A 113 5.80 -9.21 -9.77
C LEU A 113 5.08 -7.93 -9.37
N VAL A 114 5.25 -6.89 -10.18
CA VAL A 114 4.57 -5.60 -10.04
C VAL A 114 3.96 -5.20 -11.37
N VAL A 115 2.83 -4.50 -11.31
CA VAL A 115 2.10 -4.00 -12.47
C VAL A 115 2.22 -2.49 -12.47
N VAL A 116 2.95 -1.96 -13.45
CA VAL A 116 3.11 -0.52 -13.68
C VAL A 116 2.06 -0.07 -14.68
N ARG A 117 1.31 0.97 -14.35
CA ARG A 117 0.27 1.56 -15.22
C ARG A 117 0.44 3.08 -15.26
N SER A 118 -0.08 3.70 -16.31
CA SER A 118 -0.25 5.14 -16.34
C SER A 118 -1.12 5.59 -15.15
N ALA A 119 -0.78 6.72 -14.54
CA ALA A 119 -1.47 7.20 -13.34
C ALA A 119 -2.96 7.42 -13.60
N ALA A 120 -3.81 6.75 -12.80
CA ALA A 120 -5.27 6.87 -12.93
C ALA A 120 -5.77 8.26 -12.49
N LYS A 121 -5.03 8.91 -11.59
CA LYS A 121 -5.32 10.25 -11.07
C LYS A 121 -4.13 11.16 -11.31
N LYS A 122 -3.92 11.58 -12.57
CA LYS A 122 -2.97 12.67 -12.84
C LYS A 122 -3.46 13.92 -12.13
N ALA A 123 -2.73 14.36 -11.10
CA ALA A 123 -2.87 15.74 -10.65
C ALA A 123 -2.46 16.62 -11.84
N ALA A 124 -3.37 17.45 -12.34
CA ALA A 124 -2.98 18.54 -13.22
C ALA A 124 -1.86 19.31 -12.51
N LYS A 125 -0.74 19.57 -13.20
CA LYS A 125 0.32 20.43 -12.66
C LYS A 125 -0.33 21.76 -12.25
N ASN A 126 -0.49 22.00 -10.95
CA ASN A 126 -0.68 23.35 -10.43
C ASN A 126 0.71 23.94 -10.23
N GLY A 127 1.08 24.90 -11.08
CA GLY A 127 2.20 25.81 -10.85
C GLY A 127 3.43 25.62 -11.74
N ASP A 128 3.29 25.78 -13.05
CA ASP A 128 4.25 26.61 -13.79
C ASP A 128 3.70 28.04 -13.66
N ALA A 129 4.08 28.73 -12.57
CA ALA A 129 3.86 30.17 -12.44
C ALA A 129 4.96 30.86 -13.24
N ALA A 130 4.54 31.62 -14.25
CA ALA A 130 5.36 32.62 -14.93
C ALA A 130 5.86 33.69 -13.95
#